data_AF-A0A5C8ABF2-F1
#
_entry.id   AF-A0A5C8ABF2-F1
#
_cell.length_a   1.000
_cell.length_b   1.000
_cell.length_c   1.000
_cell.angle_alpha   90.00
_cell.angle_beta   90.00
_cell.angle_gamma   90.00
#
_symmetry.space_group_name_H-M   'P 1'
#
loop_
_entity.id
_entity.type
_entity.pdbx_description
1 polymer ?
#
loop_
_entity_poly.entity_id
_entity_poly.type
_entity_poly.pdbx_seq_one_letter_code
_entity_poly.pdbx_strand_id
1 'polypeptide(L)'
;MFWTFIVLLLFSTLIRLLHWPGGNVLLLFALLFPFLDIFIQLLRRRNQGSEKALKSLSALVAFGFGLYFVFRFLFWPGSWLVFAIAVVLYLPFLIVFWLQKGKMSKRYGVTFGLMILSCVFLVIPTYLIYGFFTVYNPLHGKNEPIPSFAYYKLARFYDVAGEDQEALNLLEKGLHETEVRCQQGDLDLIEVLPSDCEDRVSFFNAQIVSLKQTGEMID
;
A
#
# COMPACT_ATOMS: atom_id res chain seq x y z
N MET A 1 -22.73 9.48 -1.60
CA MET A 1 -21.80 8.51 -0.98
C MET A 1 -20.43 8.57 -1.61
N PHE A 2 -20.31 8.83 -2.92
CA PHE A 2 -19.01 8.98 -3.60
C PHE A 2 -17.98 9.88 -2.88
N TRP A 3 -18.35 11.09 -2.45
CA TRP A 3 -17.41 11.97 -1.75
C TRP A 3 -16.96 11.43 -0.40
N THR A 4 -17.88 10.80 0.34
CA THR A 4 -17.58 10.13 1.61
C THR A 4 -16.55 9.03 1.42
N PHE A 5 -16.67 8.24 0.33
CA PHE A 5 -15.67 7.25 -0.05
C PHE A 5 -14.28 7.88 -0.21
N ILE A 6 -14.16 8.96 -0.99
CA ILE A 6 -12.87 9.61 -1.26
C ILE A 6 -12.25 10.15 0.03
N VAL A 7 -13.03 10.83 0.87
CA VAL A 7 -12.55 11.38 2.14
C VAL A 7 -12.09 10.26 3.06
N LEU A 8 -12.87 9.17 3.19
CA LEU A 8 -12.50 8.03 4.02
C LEU A 8 -11.29 7.28 3.47
N LEU A 9 -11.15 7.15 2.15
CA LEU A 9 -9.99 6.52 1.52
C LEU A 9 -8.72 7.32 1.82
N LEU A 10 -8.74 8.63 1.64
CA LEU A 10 -7.59 9.50 1.94
C LEU A 10 -7.24 9.50 3.42
N PHE A 11 -8.25 9.63 4.29
CA PHE A 11 -8.06 9.67 5.74
C PHE A 11 -7.56 8.32 6.28
N SER A 12 -8.13 7.20 5.82
CA SER A 12 -7.67 5.86 6.21
C SER A 12 -6.26 5.56 5.72
N THR A 13 -5.91 6.00 4.50
CA THR A 13 -4.54 5.91 3.98
C THR A 13 -3.59 6.70 4.87
N LEU A 14 -3.91 7.96 5.21
CA LEU A 14 -3.10 8.76 6.12
C LEU A 14 -2.90 8.09 7.48
N ILE A 15 -3.99 7.62 8.10
CA ILE A 15 -3.94 6.88 9.38
C ILE A 15 -3.07 5.63 9.29
N ARG A 16 -3.19 4.87 8.18
CA ARG A 16 -2.37 3.68 7.94
C ARG A 16 -0.90 4.03 7.80
N LEU A 17 -0.58 5.11 7.09
CA LEU A 17 0.78 5.61 6.94
C LEU A 17 1.38 6.07 8.28
N LEU A 18 0.53 6.57 9.18
CA LEU A 18 0.90 6.91 10.57
C LEU A 18 0.98 5.70 11.51
N HIS A 19 0.84 4.48 10.98
CA HIS A 19 0.87 3.22 11.76
C HIS A 19 -0.19 3.13 12.88
N TRP A 20 -1.25 3.94 12.82
CA TRP A 20 -2.25 3.95 13.87
C TRP A 20 -3.10 2.66 13.85
N PRO A 21 -3.38 2.05 15.03
CA PRO A 21 -4.19 0.84 15.11
C PRO A 21 -5.60 1.10 14.58
N GLY A 22 -6.01 0.37 13.55
CA GLY A 22 -7.33 0.52 12.93
C GLY A 22 -7.32 1.18 11.54
N GLY A 23 -6.17 1.68 11.06
CA GLY A 23 -6.06 2.20 9.68
C GLY A 23 -6.54 1.19 8.64
N ASN A 24 -6.20 -0.10 8.80
CA ASN A 24 -6.67 -1.17 7.92
C ASN A 24 -8.18 -1.35 7.94
N VAL A 25 -8.78 -1.33 9.13
CA VAL A 25 -10.23 -1.52 9.30
C VAL A 25 -10.97 -0.36 8.64
N LEU A 26 -10.50 0.87 8.84
CA LEU A 26 -11.11 2.04 8.23
C LEU A 26 -10.97 2.03 6.70
N LEU A 27 -9.85 1.52 6.19
CA LEU A 27 -9.56 1.41 4.77
C LEU A 27 -10.46 0.36 4.10
N LEU A 28 -10.69 -0.79 4.74
CA LEU A 28 -11.69 -1.77 4.32
C LEU A 28 -13.11 -1.22 4.41
N PHE A 29 -13.42 -0.45 5.45
CA PHE A 29 -14.74 0.17 5.62
C PHE A 29 -15.04 1.20 4.53
N ALA A 30 -14.03 1.96 4.07
CA ALA A 30 -14.17 2.90 2.97
C ALA A 30 -14.67 2.21 1.68
N LEU A 31 -14.24 0.97 1.41
CA LEU A 31 -14.65 0.21 0.23
C LEU A 31 -16.15 -0.12 0.17
N LEU A 32 -16.88 -0.04 1.30
CA LEU A 32 -18.33 -0.27 1.31
C LEU A 32 -19.11 0.87 0.64
N PHE A 33 -18.56 2.09 0.64
CA PHE A 33 -19.29 3.28 0.16
C PHE A 33 -19.54 3.30 -1.35
N PRO A 34 -18.61 2.89 -2.23
CA PRO A 34 -18.91 2.71 -3.65
C PRO A 34 -20.05 1.72 -3.91
N PHE A 35 -20.13 0.61 -3.18
CA PHE A 35 -21.24 -0.35 -3.29
C PHE A 35 -22.57 0.27 -2.86
N LEU A 36 -22.59 0.98 -1.73
CA LEU A 36 -23.78 1.72 -1.30
C LEU A 36 -24.18 2.79 -2.32
N ASP A 37 -23.22 3.48 -2.94
CA ASP A 37 -23.50 4.47 -3.99
C ASP A 37 -24.15 3.81 -5.22
N ILE A 38 -23.65 2.66 -5.67
CA ILE A 38 -24.24 1.88 -6.77
C ILE A 38 -25.66 1.42 -6.39
N PHE A 39 -25.85 0.88 -5.19
CA PHE A 39 -27.14 0.40 -4.70
C PHE A 39 -28.19 1.52 -4.65
N ILE A 40 -27.83 2.68 -4.08
CA ILE A 40 -28.71 3.87 -4.03
C ILE A 40 -29.06 4.34 -5.44
N GLN A 41 -28.10 4.33 -6.36
CA GLN A 41 -28.36 4.69 -7.75
C GLN A 41 -29.32 3.71 -8.41
N LEU A 42 -29.15 2.40 -8.20
CA LEU A 42 -30.07 1.37 -8.72
C LEU A 42 -31.51 1.57 -8.23
N LEU A 43 -31.71 1.84 -6.93
CA LEU A 43 -33.03 2.09 -6.34
C LEU A 43 -33.72 3.36 -6.84
N ARG A 44 -32.96 4.37 -7.27
CA ARG A 44 -33.54 5.63 -7.78
C ARG A 44 -34.21 5.40 -9.14
N ARG A 45 -35.54 5.28 -9.17
CA ARG A 45 -36.40 5.03 -10.35
C ARG A 45 -36.55 6.23 -11.33
N ARG A 46 -35.64 7.21 -11.33
CA ARG A 46 -35.83 8.43 -12.13
C ARG A 46 -35.50 8.20 -13.61
N ASN A 47 -36.25 8.86 -14.52
CA ASN A 47 -36.15 8.84 -16.00
C ASN A 47 -34.81 9.35 -16.61
N GLN A 48 -33.67 9.19 -15.94
CA GLN A 48 -32.34 9.59 -16.43
C GLN A 48 -31.43 8.37 -16.65
N GLY A 49 -31.82 7.48 -17.57
CA GLY A 49 -31.12 6.20 -17.78
C GLY A 49 -29.63 6.34 -18.10
N SER A 50 -29.27 7.27 -19.00
CA SER A 50 -27.88 7.47 -19.45
C SER A 50 -26.96 8.06 -18.36
N GLU A 51 -27.40 9.12 -17.69
CA GLU A 51 -26.65 9.75 -16.60
C GLU A 51 -26.48 8.81 -15.40
N LYS A 52 -27.50 7.99 -15.12
CA LYS A 52 -27.45 6.95 -14.08
C LYS A 52 -26.39 5.89 -14.42
N ALA A 53 -26.32 5.42 -15.66
CA ALA A 53 -25.32 4.45 -16.07
C ALA A 53 -23.88 4.99 -15.89
N LEU A 54 -23.63 6.23 -16.29
CA LEU A 54 -22.30 6.85 -16.18
C LEU A 54 -21.89 7.07 -14.70
N LYS A 55 -22.85 7.49 -13.85
CA LYS A 55 -22.60 7.59 -12.41
C LYS A 55 -22.33 6.22 -11.78
N SER A 56 -23.07 5.17 -12.13
CA SER A 56 -22.80 3.81 -11.62
C SER A 56 -21.43 3.30 -12.07
N LEU A 57 -21.09 3.46 -13.35
CA LEU A 57 -19.77 3.08 -13.88
C LEU A 57 -18.64 3.82 -13.16
N SER A 58 -18.77 5.13 -12.94
CA SER A 58 -17.74 5.87 -12.19
C SER A 58 -17.58 5.41 -10.72
N ALA A 59 -18.67 4.97 -10.05
CA ALA A 59 -18.54 4.36 -8.72
C ALA A 59 -17.82 3.01 -8.79
N LEU A 60 -18.12 2.18 -9.79
CA LEU A 60 -17.48 0.88 -9.97
C LEU A 60 -15.98 1.02 -10.28
N VAL A 61 -15.61 1.99 -11.11
CA VAL A 61 -14.22 2.34 -11.38
C VAL A 61 -13.53 2.81 -10.11
N ALA A 62 -14.14 3.73 -9.38
CA ALA A 62 -13.57 4.25 -8.13
C ALA A 62 -13.42 3.15 -7.07
N PHE A 63 -14.33 2.17 -7.05
CA PHE A 63 -14.18 0.95 -6.25
C PHE A 63 -12.97 0.13 -6.69
N GLY A 64 -12.80 -0.13 -7.99
CA GLY A 64 -11.66 -0.87 -8.52
C GLY A 64 -10.31 -0.24 -8.16
N PHE A 65 -10.16 1.07 -8.36
CA PHE A 65 -8.94 1.77 -7.93
C PHE A 65 -8.81 1.87 -6.41
N GLY A 66 -9.91 2.01 -5.68
CA GLY A 66 -9.91 1.92 -4.22
C GLY A 66 -9.35 0.58 -3.73
N LEU A 67 -9.80 -0.53 -4.33
CA LEU A 67 -9.33 -1.88 -4.03
C LEU A 67 -7.84 -2.04 -4.38
N TYR A 68 -7.40 -1.46 -5.51
CA TYR A 68 -5.98 -1.40 -5.84
C TYR A 68 -5.15 -0.71 -4.75
N PHE A 69 -5.59 0.46 -4.27
CA PHE A 69 -4.91 1.16 -3.17
C PHE A 69 -4.87 0.31 -1.90
N VAL A 70 -5.96 -0.39 -1.57
CA VAL A 70 -6.00 -1.31 -0.43
C VAL A 70 -4.91 -2.37 -0.54
N PHE A 71 -4.85 -3.07 -1.67
CA PHE A 71 -3.83 -4.10 -1.88
C PHE A 71 -2.42 -3.50 -1.83
N ARG A 72 -2.24 -2.30 -2.40
CA ARG A 72 -0.95 -1.60 -2.42
C ARG A 72 -0.48 -1.24 -1.01
N PHE A 73 -1.34 -0.62 -0.18
CA PHE A 73 -0.99 -0.18 1.19
C PHE A 73 -1.01 -1.30 2.24
N LEU A 74 -1.70 -2.41 1.96
CA LEU A 74 -1.60 -3.63 2.77
C LEU A 74 -0.40 -4.50 2.39
N PHE A 75 0.36 -4.10 1.37
CA PHE A 75 1.49 -4.87 0.82
C PHE A 75 1.06 -6.29 0.42
N TRP A 76 -0.18 -6.45 -0.04
CA TRP A 76 -0.71 -7.75 -0.44
C TRP A 76 -0.23 -8.13 -1.85
N PRO A 77 0.12 -9.41 -2.06
CA PRO A 77 0.49 -9.88 -3.38
C PRO A 77 -0.67 -9.68 -4.36
N GLY A 78 -0.34 -9.40 -5.62
CA GLY A 78 -1.34 -9.25 -6.68
C GLY A 78 -1.97 -7.86 -6.79
N SER A 79 -1.43 -6.81 -6.14
CA SER A 79 -1.90 -5.43 -6.37
C SER A 79 -1.89 -5.05 -7.85
N TRP A 80 -0.93 -5.57 -8.63
CA TRP A 80 -0.85 -5.36 -10.08
C TRP A 80 -2.03 -5.99 -10.85
N LEU A 81 -2.53 -7.17 -10.42
CA LEU A 81 -3.71 -7.81 -11.00
C LEU A 81 -4.96 -6.96 -10.74
N VAL A 82 -5.10 -6.47 -9.50
CA VAL A 82 -6.21 -5.59 -9.12
C VAL A 82 -6.18 -4.30 -9.93
N PHE A 83 -4.99 -3.72 -10.15
CA PHE A 83 -4.81 -2.56 -11.02
C PHE A 83 -5.26 -2.86 -12.46
N ALA A 84 -4.82 -3.98 -13.05
CA ALA A 84 -5.20 -4.37 -14.39
C ALA A 84 -6.73 -4.50 -14.53
N ILE A 85 -7.38 -5.15 -13.57
CA ILE A 85 -8.86 -5.26 -13.53
C ILE A 85 -9.50 -3.87 -13.46
N ALA A 86 -9.00 -2.97 -12.62
CA ALA A 86 -9.51 -1.60 -12.50
C ALA A 86 -9.39 -0.82 -13.82
N VAL A 87 -8.29 -0.99 -14.55
CA VAL A 87 -8.08 -0.40 -15.89
C VAL A 87 -9.08 -0.96 -16.91
N VAL A 88 -9.32 -2.29 -16.92
CA VAL A 88 -10.33 -2.89 -17.79
C VAL A 88 -11.72 -2.32 -17.50
N LEU A 89 -12.07 -2.16 -16.22
CA LEU A 89 -13.33 -1.51 -15.80
C LEU A 89 -13.40 -0.03 -16.17
N TYR A 90 -12.26 0.64 -16.33
CA TYR A 90 -12.19 2.05 -16.71
C TYR A 90 -12.50 2.31 -18.18
N LEU A 91 -12.17 1.38 -19.07
CA LEU A 91 -12.43 1.49 -20.51
C LEU A 91 -13.91 1.75 -20.86
N PRO A 92 -14.89 0.95 -20.39
CA PRO A 92 -16.30 1.21 -20.69
C PRO A 92 -16.78 2.56 -20.11
N PHE A 93 -16.23 3.01 -18.99
CA PHE A 93 -16.52 4.34 -18.45
C PHE A 93 -16.06 5.44 -19.42
N LEU A 94 -14.84 5.35 -19.96
CA LEU A 94 -14.33 6.32 -20.94
C LEU A 94 -15.17 6.34 -22.23
N ILE A 95 -15.54 5.16 -22.74
CA ILE A 95 -16.35 5.02 -23.95
C ILE A 95 -17.71 5.70 -23.75
N VAL A 96 -18.42 5.39 -22.66
CA VAL A 96 -19.73 5.98 -22.36
C VAL A 96 -19.61 7.48 -22.10
N PHE A 97 -18.58 7.93 -21.39
CA PHE A 97 -18.32 9.34 -21.13
C PHE A 97 -18.15 10.15 -22.43
N TRP A 98 -17.36 9.62 -23.36
CA TRP A 98 -17.08 10.26 -24.65
C TRP A 98 -18.32 10.27 -25.56
N LEU A 99 -19.03 9.14 -25.68
CA LEU A 99 -20.26 9.04 -26.49
C LEU A 99 -21.37 9.98 -26.02
N GLN A 100 -21.49 10.20 -24.71
CA GLN A 100 -22.51 11.08 -24.14
C GLN A 100 -22.14 12.57 -24.23
N LYS A 101 -20.99 12.94 -24.81
CA LYS A 101 -20.44 14.31 -24.78
C LYS A 101 -20.54 14.90 -23.37
N GLY A 102 -20.20 14.08 -22.38
CA GLY A 102 -20.49 14.37 -20.97
C GLY A 102 -19.89 15.69 -20.53
N LYS A 103 -20.69 16.56 -19.90
CA LYS A 103 -20.14 17.72 -19.18
C LYS A 103 -19.31 17.20 -18.02
N MET A 104 -18.07 17.68 -17.90
CA MET A 104 -17.16 17.30 -16.82
C MET A 104 -17.78 17.67 -15.47
N SER A 105 -18.29 16.67 -14.75
CA SER A 105 -18.70 16.80 -13.37
C SER A 105 -17.49 16.61 -12.45
N LYS A 106 -17.54 17.21 -11.26
CA LYS A 106 -16.48 17.03 -10.23
C LYS A 106 -16.21 15.55 -9.94
N ARG A 107 -17.24 14.69 -9.98
CA ARG A 107 -17.13 13.24 -9.77
C ARG A 107 -16.26 12.56 -10.82
N TYR A 108 -16.45 12.91 -12.10
CA TYR A 108 -15.66 12.34 -13.18
C TYR A 108 -14.21 12.82 -13.08
N GLY A 109 -13.99 14.10 -12.79
CA GLY A 109 -12.64 14.63 -12.54
C GLY A 109 -11.89 13.87 -11.45
N VAL A 110 -12.55 13.55 -10.32
CA VAL A 110 -11.94 12.72 -9.27
C VAL A 110 -11.66 11.30 -9.74
N THR A 111 -12.54 10.71 -10.55
CA THR A 111 -12.33 9.36 -11.10
C THR A 111 -11.11 9.32 -12.04
N PHE A 112 -10.95 10.33 -12.90
CA PHE A 112 -9.73 10.54 -13.71
C PHE A 112 -8.50 10.72 -12.83
N GLY A 113 -8.61 11.54 -11.78
CA GLY A 113 -7.53 11.77 -10.81
C GLY A 113 -7.09 10.49 -10.10
N LEU A 114 -8.03 9.61 -9.71
CA LEU A 114 -7.71 8.31 -9.12
C LEU A 114 -6.93 7.41 -10.08
N MET A 115 -7.28 7.40 -11.37
CA MET A 115 -6.54 6.65 -12.38
C MET A 115 -5.10 7.17 -12.52
N ILE A 116 -4.92 8.48 -12.67
CA ILE A 116 -3.58 9.10 -12.76
C ILE A 116 -2.76 8.79 -11.51
N LEU A 117 -3.36 8.97 -10.33
CA LEU A 117 -2.72 8.65 -9.06
C LEU A 117 -2.34 7.16 -9.01
N SER A 118 -3.21 6.26 -9.44
CA SER A 118 -2.93 4.82 -9.47
C SER A 118 -1.76 4.48 -10.40
N CYS A 119 -1.66 5.13 -11.57
CA CYS A 119 -0.50 4.98 -12.45
C CYS A 119 0.81 5.44 -11.78
N VAL A 120 0.79 6.54 -11.03
CA VAL A 120 1.97 7.00 -10.27
C VAL A 120 2.37 5.95 -9.23
N PHE A 121 1.42 5.44 -8.46
CA PHE A 121 1.68 4.41 -7.44
C PHE A 121 2.07 3.04 -8.00
N LEU A 122 1.74 2.76 -9.27
CA LEU A 122 2.20 1.55 -9.97
C LEU A 122 3.71 1.61 -10.21
N VAL A 123 4.21 2.79 -10.62
CA VAL A 123 5.64 3.00 -10.91
C VAL A 123 6.46 3.07 -9.63
N ILE A 124 5.95 3.70 -8.58
CA ILE A 124 6.67 3.81 -7.30
C ILE A 124 6.73 2.42 -6.64
N PRO A 125 7.91 1.81 -6.45
CA PRO A 125 8.02 0.52 -5.80
C PRO A 125 7.44 0.55 -4.38
N THR A 126 6.76 -0.52 -3.99
CA THR A 126 6.09 -0.59 -2.68
C THR A 126 7.07 -0.41 -1.51
N TYR A 127 8.33 -0.79 -1.71
CA TYR A 127 9.37 -0.71 -0.70
C TYR A 127 9.85 0.70 -0.38
N LEU A 128 9.82 1.61 -1.37
CA LEU A 128 10.11 3.03 -1.11
C LEU A 128 9.04 3.63 -0.20
N ILE A 129 7.77 3.27 -0.44
CA ILE A 129 6.67 3.69 0.43
C ILE A 129 6.86 3.09 1.82
N TYR A 130 7.12 1.78 1.91
CA TYR A 130 7.36 1.12 3.19
C TYR A 130 8.53 1.77 3.96
N GLY A 131 9.69 1.92 3.33
CA GLY A 131 10.90 2.47 3.94
C GLY A 131 10.71 3.92 4.39
N PHE A 132 10.05 4.76 3.59
CA PHE A 132 9.78 6.14 3.96
C PHE A 132 8.96 6.25 5.26
N PHE A 133 7.91 5.43 5.40
CA PHE A 133 7.00 5.52 6.54
C PHE A 133 7.42 4.69 7.76
N THR A 134 8.33 3.72 7.59
CA THR A 134 8.81 2.88 8.70
C THR A 134 10.19 3.27 9.20
N VAL A 135 11.15 3.42 8.29
CA VAL A 135 12.56 3.68 8.64
C VAL A 135 12.85 5.18 8.68
N TYR A 136 12.29 5.96 7.75
CA TYR A 136 12.53 7.41 7.66
C TYR A 136 11.38 8.24 8.23
N ASN A 137 10.56 7.66 9.10
CA ASN A 137 9.35 8.32 9.58
C ASN A 137 9.70 9.68 10.22
N PRO A 138 9.31 10.82 9.61
CA PRO A 138 9.70 12.13 10.12
C PRO A 138 9.03 12.47 11.46
N LEU A 139 8.04 11.67 11.86
CA LEU A 139 7.34 11.79 13.12
C LEU A 139 7.94 10.94 14.24
N HIS A 140 8.85 10.01 13.91
CA HIS A 140 9.63 9.32 14.94
C HIS A 140 10.60 10.32 15.57
N GLY A 141 10.68 10.32 16.90
CA GLY A 141 11.69 11.11 17.59
C GLY A 141 13.08 10.73 17.08
N LYS A 142 14.00 11.70 16.93
CA LYS A 142 15.37 11.45 16.43
C LYS A 142 16.14 10.36 17.19
N ASN A 143 15.68 9.99 18.38
CA ASN A 143 16.30 9.04 19.29
C ASN A 143 15.43 7.81 19.56
N GLU A 144 14.27 7.68 18.90
CA GLU A 144 13.43 6.49 19.06
C GLU A 144 14.05 5.35 18.25
N PRO A 145 14.40 4.22 18.90
CA PRO A 145 15.10 3.16 18.23
C PRO A 145 14.16 2.49 17.23
N ILE A 146 14.62 2.35 15.98
CA ILE A 146 13.86 1.68 14.94
C ILE A 146 13.86 0.18 15.27
N PRO A 147 12.71 -0.51 15.23
CA PRO A 147 12.66 -1.94 15.51
C PRO A 147 13.47 -2.70 14.46
N SER A 148 14.33 -3.64 14.88
CA SER A 148 15.23 -4.38 13.99
C SER A 148 14.48 -5.12 12.87
N PHE A 149 13.26 -5.56 13.15
CA PHE A 149 12.37 -6.17 12.15
C PHE A 149 12.01 -5.24 10.98
N ALA A 150 11.96 -3.92 11.19
CA ALA A 150 11.69 -2.97 10.11
C ALA A 150 12.84 -2.96 9.09
N TYR A 151 14.09 -3.03 9.56
CA TYR A 151 15.26 -3.17 8.69
C TYR A 151 15.23 -4.48 7.90
N TYR A 152 14.97 -5.60 8.57
CA TYR A 152 14.84 -6.91 7.90
C TYR A 152 13.78 -6.88 6.78
N LYS A 153 12.59 -6.36 7.09
CA LYS A 153 11.50 -6.31 6.10
C LYS A 153 11.82 -5.38 4.94
N LEU A 154 12.49 -4.25 5.19
CA LEU A 154 12.96 -3.38 4.13
C LEU A 154 14.04 -4.05 3.28
N ALA A 155 15.01 -4.74 3.90
CA ALA A 155 16.06 -5.47 3.21
C ALA A 155 15.49 -6.54 2.26
N ARG A 156 14.47 -7.29 2.70
CA ARG A 156 13.78 -8.29 1.85
C ARG A 156 13.15 -7.67 0.61
N PHE A 157 12.71 -6.42 0.68
CA PHE A 157 12.22 -5.76 -0.52
C PHE A 157 13.32 -5.34 -1.50
N TYR A 158 14.48 -4.89 -1.00
CA TYR A 158 15.64 -4.58 -1.83
C TYR A 158 16.21 -5.84 -2.49
N ASP A 159 16.28 -6.95 -1.75
CA ASP A 159 16.65 -8.30 -2.24
C ASP A 159 15.76 -8.74 -3.42
N VAL A 160 14.42 -8.67 -3.25
CA VAL A 160 13.48 -8.99 -4.35
C VAL A 160 13.59 -8.01 -5.53
N ALA A 161 14.09 -6.79 -5.31
CA ALA A 161 14.33 -5.81 -6.37
C ALA A 161 15.68 -6.00 -7.09
N GLY A 162 16.55 -6.90 -6.60
CA GLY A 162 17.92 -7.10 -7.10
C GLY A 162 18.90 -6.00 -6.67
N GLU A 163 18.57 -5.27 -5.60
CA GLU A 163 19.42 -4.25 -4.99
C GLU A 163 20.16 -4.85 -3.77
N ASP A 164 21.01 -5.84 -4.04
CA ASP A 164 21.61 -6.72 -3.01
C ASP A 164 22.50 -5.96 -2.02
N GLN A 165 23.20 -4.92 -2.47
CA GLN A 165 24.10 -4.13 -1.62
C GLN A 165 23.31 -3.31 -0.58
N GLU A 166 22.19 -2.71 -0.99
CA GLU A 166 21.27 -1.99 -0.12
C GLU A 166 20.59 -2.94 0.87
N ALA A 167 20.18 -4.12 0.40
CA ALA A 167 19.65 -5.17 1.26
C ALA A 167 20.66 -5.60 2.33
N LEU A 168 21.92 -5.82 1.96
CA LEU A 168 23.00 -6.18 2.88
C LEU A 168 23.23 -5.09 3.93
N ASN A 169 23.35 -3.83 3.52
CA ASN A 169 23.54 -2.69 4.42
C ASN A 169 22.40 -2.57 5.45
N LEU A 170 21.16 -2.81 5.02
CA LEU A 170 20.00 -2.82 5.91
C LEU A 170 20.03 -4.00 6.89
N LEU A 171 20.43 -5.20 6.46
CA LEU A 171 20.59 -6.35 7.35
C LEU A 171 21.68 -6.11 8.40
N GLU A 172 22.82 -5.55 8.01
CA GLU A 172 23.92 -5.22 8.93
C GLU A 172 23.49 -4.17 9.97
N LYS A 173 22.71 -3.16 9.55
CA LYS A 173 22.10 -2.20 10.49
C LYS A 173 21.11 -2.88 11.44
N GLY A 174 20.24 -3.74 10.93
CA GLY A 174 19.29 -4.49 11.75
C GLY A 174 19.96 -5.42 12.76
N LEU A 175 21.08 -6.05 12.38
CA LEU A 175 21.93 -6.85 13.26
C LEU A 175 22.51 -5.99 14.38
N HIS A 176 23.16 -4.87 14.04
CA HIS A 176 23.77 -3.98 15.01
C HIS A 176 22.77 -3.46 16.05
N GLU A 177 21.59 -3.01 15.60
CA GLU A 177 20.51 -2.57 16.49
C GLU A 177 20.01 -3.69 17.40
N THR A 178 19.98 -4.93 16.90
CA THR A 178 19.59 -6.11 17.70
C THR A 178 20.63 -6.38 18.80
N GLU A 179 21.91 -6.37 18.47
CA GLU A 179 22.99 -6.57 19.44
C GLU A 179 22.99 -5.52 20.54
N VAL A 180 22.81 -4.24 20.18
CA VAL A 180 22.72 -3.12 21.14
C VAL A 180 21.55 -3.33 22.10
N ARG A 181 20.38 -3.69 21.59
CA ARG A 181 19.18 -3.94 22.39
C ARG A 181 19.31 -5.17 23.29
N CYS A 182 19.96 -6.23 22.81
CA CYS A 182 20.26 -7.39 23.62
C CYS A 182 21.13 -7.04 24.84
N GLN A 183 22.16 -6.20 24.64
CA GLN A 183 23.00 -5.74 25.74
C GLN A 183 22.23 -4.88 26.75
N GLN A 184 21.21 -4.16 26.29
CA GLN A 184 20.33 -3.33 27.12
C GLN A 184 19.21 -4.15 27.81
N GLY A 185 18.99 -5.41 27.42
CA GLY A 185 17.88 -6.22 27.91
C GLY A 185 16.51 -5.76 27.41
N ASP A 186 16.45 -4.92 26.36
CA ASP A 186 15.23 -4.33 25.81
C ASP A 186 14.91 -4.90 24.42
N LEU A 187 14.45 -6.15 24.41
CA LEU A 187 14.07 -6.85 23.19
C LEU A 187 12.59 -6.61 22.89
N ASP A 188 12.32 -5.98 21.75
CA ASP A 188 10.96 -5.88 21.21
C ASP A 188 10.38 -7.29 21.05
N LEU A 189 9.27 -7.58 21.73
CA LEU A 189 8.50 -8.82 21.54
C LEU A 189 7.79 -8.76 20.18
N ILE A 190 8.44 -9.27 19.14
CA ILE A 190 7.89 -9.39 17.79
C ILE A 190 7.74 -10.88 17.48
N GLU A 191 6.53 -11.31 17.15
CA GLU A 191 6.13 -12.71 16.93
C GLU A 191 6.89 -13.40 15.78
N VAL A 192 7.46 -12.63 14.85
CA VAL A 192 8.15 -13.15 13.66
C VAL A 192 9.64 -13.41 13.89
N LEU A 193 10.25 -12.78 14.90
CA LEU A 193 11.66 -12.99 15.24
C LEU A 193 11.76 -13.94 16.43
N PRO A 194 12.82 -14.77 16.51
CA PRO A 194 13.07 -15.59 17.68
C PRO A 194 12.99 -14.75 18.97
N SER A 195 12.42 -15.29 20.04
CA SER A 195 12.31 -14.53 21.29
C SER A 195 13.66 -14.35 22.00
N ASP A 196 14.60 -15.26 21.75
CA ASP A 196 15.94 -15.23 22.33
C ASP A 196 16.91 -14.35 21.52
N CYS A 197 17.82 -13.69 22.22
CA CYS A 197 18.79 -12.80 21.59
C CYS A 197 19.73 -13.54 20.62
N GLU A 198 20.29 -14.68 21.05
CA GLU A 198 21.28 -15.42 20.26
C GLU A 198 20.66 -15.91 18.96
N ASP A 199 19.42 -16.38 19.04
CA ASP A 199 18.65 -16.81 17.88
C ASP A 199 18.37 -15.66 16.90
N ARG A 200 18.09 -14.43 17.38
CA ARG A 200 17.90 -13.26 16.50
C ARG A 200 19.18 -12.86 15.79
N VAL A 201 20.29 -12.82 16.51
CA VAL A 201 21.61 -12.52 15.94
C VAL A 201 21.98 -13.58 14.90
N SER A 202 21.77 -14.85 15.23
CA SER A 202 21.96 -15.98 14.31
C SER A 202 21.08 -15.84 13.05
N PHE A 203 19.81 -15.45 13.21
CA PHE A 203 18.91 -15.20 12.09
C PHE A 203 19.44 -14.12 11.13
N PHE A 204 19.84 -12.95 11.62
CA PHE A 204 20.39 -11.90 10.77
C PHE A 204 21.68 -12.33 10.07
N ASN A 205 22.58 -12.99 10.80
CA ASN A 205 23.82 -13.53 10.23
C ASN A 205 23.55 -14.53 9.11
N ALA A 206 22.58 -15.44 9.30
CA ALA A 206 22.18 -16.39 8.27
C ALA A 206 21.65 -15.69 7.00
N GLN A 207 20.84 -14.64 7.15
CA GLN A 207 20.36 -13.85 6.00
C GLN A 207 21.51 -13.13 5.28
N ILE A 208 22.44 -12.53 6.03
CA ILE A 208 23.62 -11.85 5.47
C ILE A 208 24.51 -12.82 4.69
N VAL A 209 24.80 -14.00 5.25
CA VAL A 209 25.61 -15.04 4.59
C VAL A 209 24.91 -15.53 3.33
N SER A 210 23.61 -15.82 3.40
CA SER A 210 22.82 -16.24 2.25
C SER A 210 22.87 -15.22 1.12
N LEU A 211 22.75 -13.93 1.45
CA LEU A 211 22.74 -12.85 0.45
C LEU A 211 24.11 -12.65 -0.21
N LYS A 212 25.21 -12.74 0.57
CA LYS A 212 26.59 -12.69 0.04
C LYS A 212 26.88 -13.84 -0.91
N GLN A 213 26.45 -15.05 -0.58
CA GLN A 213 26.62 -16.22 -1.44
C GLN A 213 25.87 -16.10 -2.77
N THR A 214 24.68 -15.49 -2.78
CA THR A 214 23.96 -15.22 -4.04
C THR A 214 24.61 -14.14 -4.89
N GLY A 215 25.18 -13.09 -4.28
CA GLY A 215 25.89 -12.03 -5.00
C GLY A 215 27.15 -12.52 -5.73
N GLU A 216 27.94 -13.39 -5.08
CA GLU A 216 29.15 -13.98 -5.66
C GLU A 216 28.89 -14.90 -6.88
N MET A 217 27.64 -15.34 -7.10
CA MET A 217 27.28 -16.16 -8.27
C MET A 217 26.91 -15.35 -9.51
N ILE A 218 26.76 -14.02 -9.38
CA ILE A 218 26.30 -13.13 -10.47
C ILE A 218 27.47 -12.39 -11.15
N ASP A 219 28.64 -12.35 -10.50
CA ASP A 219 29.91 -11.81 -11.03
C ASP A 219 30.72 -12.86 -11.81
#